data_AF-A0A2V5MFL4-F1
#
_entry.id   AF-A0A2V5MFL4-F1
#
_cell.length_a   1.000
_cell.length_b   1.000
_cell.length_c   1.000
_cell.angle_alpha   90.00
_cell.angle_beta   90.00
_cell.angle_gamma   90.00
#
_symmetry.space_group_name_H-M   'P 1'
#
loop_
_entity.id
_entity.type
_entity.pdbx_description
1 polymer ?
#
loop_
_entity_poly.entity_id
_entity_poly.type
_entity_poly.pdbx_seq_one_letter_code
_entity_poly.pdbx_strand_id
1 'polypeptide(L)' 'MNRILALDFGRARIGLAISDELQLLAHPLETIPAKQRPELRVA' A
#
# COMPACT_ATOMS: atom_id res chain seq x y z
N MET A 1 -16.44 1.49 8.98
CA MET A 1 -15.03 1.51 9.40
C MET A 1 -14.19 1.91 8.20
N ASN A 2 -13.08 2.63 8.39
CA ASN A 2 -12.21 3.00 7.27
C ASN A 2 -11.38 1.79 6.84
N ARG A 3 -11.12 1.65 5.52
CA ARG A 3 -10.21 0.63 5.00
C ARG A 3 -8.77 0.94 5.43
N ILE A 4 -7.98 -0.10 5.66
CA ILE A 4 -6.59 -0.01 6.09
C ILE A 4 -5.69 -0.12 4.85
N LEU A 5 -4.75 0.82 4.69
CA LEU A 5 -3.69 0.73 3.68
C LEU A 5 -2.44 0.09 4.31
N ALA A 6 -1.97 -1.01 3.75
CA ALA A 6 -0.73 -1.67 4.11
C ALA A 6 0.41 -1.23 3.17
N LEU A 7 1.58 -0.98 3.77
CA LEU A 7 2.82 -0.62 3.08
C LEU A 7 3.89 -1.68 3.37
N ASP A 8 4.37 -2.36 2.33
CA ASP A 8 5.52 -3.26 2.42
C ASP A 8 6.79 -2.53 1.92
N PHE A 9 7.62 -2.06 2.85
CA PHE A 9 8.75 -1.17 2.54
C PHE A 9 10.01 -1.94 2.15
N GLY A 10 10.28 -2.03 0.85
CA GLY A 10 11.52 -2.59 0.30
C GLY A 10 12.47 -1.54 -0.28
N ARG A 11 13.77 -1.85 -0.30
CA ARG A 11 14.81 -0.95 -0.87
C ARG A 11 14.67 -0.70 -2.38
N ALA A 12 14.08 -1.65 -3.11
CA ALA A 12 13.86 -1.53 -4.55
C ALA A 12 12.45 -1.05 -4.89
N ARG A 13 11.46 -1.46 -4.08
CA ARG A 13 10.04 -1.28 -4.36
C ARG A 13 9.23 -1.31 -3.07
N ILE A 14 8.06 -0.67 -3.10
CA ILE A 14 7.09 -0.65 -2.03
C ILE A 14 5.79 -1.28 -2.53
N GLY A 15 5.34 -2.33 -1.86
CA GLY A 15 4.08 -2.99 -2.15
C GLY A 15 2.93 -2.30 -1.42
N LEU A 16 1.81 -2.09 -2.10
CA LEU A 16 0.59 -1.55 -1.52
C LEU A 16 -0.50 -2.63 -1.47
N ALA A 17 -1.26 -2.67 -0.38
CA ALA A 17 -2.48 -3.47 -0.28
C ALA A 17 -3.54 -2.74 0.55
N ILE A 18 -4.82 -3.00 0.28
CA ILE A 18 -5.93 -2.40 1.03
C ILE A 18 -6.82 -3.48 1.64
N SER A 19 -7.32 -3.23 2.85
CA SER A 19 -8.29 -4.13 3.48
C SER A 19 -9.65 -4.10 2.77
N ASP A 20 -10.41 -5.18 2.86
CA ASP A 20 -11.86 -5.12 2.64
C ASP A 20 -12.59 -4.30 3.72
N GLU A 21 -13.91 -4.17 3.56
CA GLU A 21 -14.79 -3.40 4.45
C GLU A 21 -14.92 -4.04 5.85
N LEU A 22 -14.77 -5.36 5.94
CA LEU A 22 -14.80 -6.11 7.19
C LEU A 22 -13.44 -6.17 7.88
N GLN A 23 -12.39 -5.68 7.22
CA GLN A 23 -10.98 -5.74 7.61
C GLN A 23 -10.45 -7.18 7.78
N LEU A 24 -10.99 -8.15 7.03
CA LEU A 24 -10.61 -9.57 7.12
C LEU A 24 -9.55 -9.96 6.10
N LEU A 25 -9.62 -9.42 4.89
CA LEU A 25 -8.72 -9.76 3.79
C LEU A 25 -7.97 -8.53 3.27
N ALA A 26 -6.73 -8.75 2.86
CA ALA A 26 -5.91 -7.78 2.13
C ALA A 26 -6.00 -8.04 0.62
N HIS A 27 -6.23 -6.98 -0.14
CA HIS A 27 -6.29 -7.02 -1.60
C HIS A 27 -5.07 -6.27 -2.16
N PRO A 28 -4.30 -6.86 -3.08
CA PRO A 28 -3.12 -6.21 -3.63
C PRO A 28 -3.51 -4.99 -4.47
N LEU A 29 -2.70 -3.93 -4.38
CA LEU A 29 -2.75 -2.75 -5.23
C LEU A 29 -1.50 -2.70 -6.12
N GLU A 30 -1.01 -1.52 -6.43
CA GLU A 30 0.22 -1.34 -7.20
C GLU A 30 1.50 -1.60 -6.36
N THR A 31 2.61 -1.75 -7.07
CA THR A 31 3.96 -1.73 -6.49
C THR A 31 4.71 -0.52 -7.04
N ILE A 32 5.25 0.31 -6.16
CA ILE A 32 5.93 1.56 -6.54
C ILE A 32 7.45 1.39 -6.41
N PRO A 33 8.28 1.85 -7.36
CA PRO A 33 9.73 1.87 -7.18
C PRO A 33 10.14 2.75 -5.99
N ALA A 34 10.95 2.23 -5.07
CA ALA A 34 11.29 2.93 -3.82
C ALA A 34 12.14 4.20 -4.00
N LYS A 35 12.72 4.38 -5.20
CA LYS A 35 13.48 5.58 -5.56
C LYS A 35 12.60 6.74 -6.03
N GLN A 36 11.33 6.49 -6.35
CA GLN A 36 10.33 7.55 -6.48
C GLN A 36 9.80 7.81 -5.08
N ARG A 37 9.59 9.07 -4.68
CA ARG A 37 8.96 9.46 -3.40
C ARG A 37 7.50 8.96 -3.36
N PRO A 38 7.22 7.72 -2.94
CA PRO A 38 5.90 7.13 -3.10
C PRO A 38 4.90 7.74 -2.12
N GLU A 39 5.41 8.27 -0.99
CA GLU A 39 4.62 8.95 0.04
C GLU A 39 3.85 10.15 -0.53
N LEU A 40 4.36 10.79 -1.58
CA LEU A 40 3.73 11.94 -2.21
C LEU A 40 2.46 11.60 -3.01
N ARG A 41 2.18 10.32 -3.27
CA ARG A 41 0.97 9.87 -3.97
C ARG A 41 -0.22 9.59 -3.05
N VAL A 42 0.01 9.59 -1.74
CA VAL A 42 -0.99 9.23 -0.73
C VAL A 42 -1.67 10.48 -0.15
N ALA A 43 -1.63 11.61 -0.86
CA ALA A 43 -2.23 12.89 -0.47
C ALA A 43 -3.66 13.06 -1.03
#